data_AF-A0A183CT31-F1
#
_entry.id   AF-A0A183CT31-F1
#
_cell.length_a   1.000
_cell.length_b   1.000
_cell.length_c   1.000
_cell.angle_alpha   90.00
_cell.angle_beta   90.00
_cell.angle_gamma   90.00
#
_symmetry.space_group_name_H-M   'P 1'
#
loop_
_entity.id
_entity.type
_entity.pdbx_description
1 polymer ?
#
loop_
_entity_poly.entity_id
_entity_poly.type
_entity_poly.pdbx_seq_one_letter_code
_entity_poly.pdbx_strand_id
1 'polypeptide(L)'
;MLIYLETADYAIREEMVLKVAILAEKYASDYTWYVDVILKLIRMAGDYVSDEVWYRVIQIVVNREDVQGYAAKTVFEALQQPTCHENMVKVGGYILGEFGNLIAGDPRSSPMIQFEILHSKYHLCSITTRCILLTTYVKFCNLFPEIKPHIQEVVLRADHNLKNPDAELQQRAVEYLQLSKVASPDVLATILEEMPQFTEKESSLLAKLKKS
;
A
#
# COMPACT_ATOMS: atom_id res chain seq x y z
N MET A 1 8.83 -21.48 -11.16
CA MET A 1 9.73 -20.57 -10.40
C MET A 1 9.20 -20.28 -9.00
N LEU A 2 7.93 -19.90 -8.81
CA LEU A 2 7.36 -19.65 -7.47
C LEU A 2 7.47 -20.87 -6.52
N ILE A 3 7.20 -22.08 -6.99
CA ILE A 3 7.34 -23.32 -6.18
C ILE A 3 8.80 -23.54 -5.75
N TYR A 4 9.77 -23.24 -6.63
CA TYR A 4 11.18 -23.40 -6.32
C TYR A 4 11.68 -22.34 -5.32
N LEU A 5 11.03 -21.17 -5.27
CA LEU A 5 11.36 -20.09 -4.34
C LEU A 5 11.22 -20.51 -2.87
N GLU A 6 10.26 -21.38 -2.56
CA GLU A 6 10.04 -21.89 -1.19
C GLU A 6 11.25 -22.66 -0.67
N THR A 7 11.87 -23.43 -1.55
CA THR A 7 12.99 -24.33 -1.24
C THR A 7 14.36 -23.78 -1.64
N ALA A 8 14.41 -22.64 -2.34
CA ALA A 8 15.64 -22.06 -2.87
C ALA A 8 16.56 -21.54 -1.75
N ASP A 9 17.87 -21.57 -1.98
CA ASP A 9 18.86 -21.01 -1.06
C ASP A 9 18.70 -19.49 -0.92
N TYR A 10 18.91 -18.97 0.29
CA TYR A 10 18.73 -17.55 0.60
C TYR A 10 19.53 -16.60 -0.29
N ALA A 11 20.72 -17.03 -0.75
CA ALA A 11 21.59 -16.23 -1.62
C ALA A 11 21.03 -15.98 -3.02
N ILE A 12 20.17 -16.88 -3.54
CA ILE A 12 19.60 -16.77 -4.90
C ILE A 12 18.19 -16.19 -4.91
N ARG A 13 17.55 -16.05 -3.73
CA ARG A 13 16.15 -15.61 -3.61
C ARG A 13 15.93 -14.19 -4.13
N GLU A 14 16.82 -13.24 -3.84
CA GLU A 14 16.66 -11.85 -4.33
C GLU A 14 16.67 -11.78 -5.86
N GLU A 15 17.64 -12.44 -6.51
CA GLU A 15 17.74 -12.47 -7.97
C GLU A 15 16.54 -13.19 -8.60
N MET A 16 16.09 -14.28 -7.98
CA MET A 16 14.90 -15.00 -8.41
C MET A 16 13.63 -14.15 -8.30
N VAL A 17 13.44 -13.43 -7.19
CA VAL A 17 12.32 -12.51 -7.00
C VAL A 17 12.30 -11.45 -8.11
N LEU A 18 13.45 -10.83 -8.38
CA LEU A 18 13.56 -9.81 -9.42
C LEU A 18 13.25 -10.38 -10.82
N LYS A 19 13.81 -11.55 -11.16
CA LYS A 19 13.52 -12.23 -12.43
C LYS A 19 12.06 -12.63 -12.57
N VAL A 20 11.43 -13.14 -11.51
CA VAL A 20 10.00 -13.47 -11.52
C VAL A 20 9.15 -12.22 -11.73
N ALA A 21 9.48 -11.10 -11.06
CA ALA A 21 8.76 -9.84 -11.24
C ALA A 21 8.88 -9.32 -12.69
N ILE A 22 10.08 -9.34 -13.28
CA ILE A 22 10.32 -8.93 -14.67
C ILE A 22 9.55 -9.82 -15.66
N LEU A 23 9.58 -11.14 -15.46
CA LEU A 23 8.86 -12.08 -16.33
C LEU A 23 7.35 -11.91 -16.21
N ALA A 24 6.84 -11.71 -14.99
CA ALA A 24 5.43 -11.44 -14.75
C ALA A 24 4.99 -10.15 -15.45
N GLU A 25 5.75 -9.06 -15.34
CA GLU A 25 5.43 -7.79 -16.01
C GLU A 25 5.48 -7.93 -17.54
N LYS A 26 6.52 -8.58 -18.08
CA LYS A 26 6.75 -8.65 -19.52
C LYS A 26 5.77 -9.57 -20.26
N TYR A 27 5.34 -10.65 -19.62
CA TYR A 27 4.53 -11.70 -20.26
C TYR A 27 3.10 -11.78 -19.73
N ALA A 28 2.69 -10.86 -18.85
CA ALA A 28 1.30 -10.78 -18.41
C ALA A 28 0.38 -10.51 -19.61
N SER A 29 -0.51 -11.47 -19.88
CA SER A 29 -1.64 -11.29 -20.80
C SER A 29 -2.86 -10.72 -20.07
N ASP A 30 -2.93 -10.94 -18.76
CA ASP A 30 -3.95 -10.44 -17.83
C ASP A 30 -3.25 -9.83 -16.61
N TYR A 31 -3.56 -8.58 -16.30
CA TYR A 31 -2.96 -7.86 -15.17
C TYR A 31 -3.54 -8.28 -13.82
N THR A 32 -4.71 -8.93 -13.79
CA THR A 32 -5.24 -9.62 -12.61
C THR A 32 -4.27 -10.71 -12.15
N TRP A 33 -3.78 -11.51 -13.11
CA TRP A 33 -2.75 -12.52 -12.86
C TRP A 33 -1.42 -11.91 -12.41
N TYR A 34 -1.02 -10.78 -13.00
CA TYR A 34 0.19 -10.06 -12.57
C TYR A 34 0.09 -9.66 -11.08
N VAL A 35 -1.02 -9.05 -10.67
CA VAL A 35 -1.26 -8.66 -9.27
C VAL A 35 -1.16 -9.89 -8.36
N ASP A 36 -1.82 -11.00 -8.72
CA ASP A 36 -1.75 -12.25 -7.95
C ASP A 36 -0.32 -12.77 -7.78
N VAL A 37 0.48 -12.76 -8.86
CA VAL A 37 1.86 -13.24 -8.83
C VAL A 37 2.72 -12.38 -7.93
N ILE A 38 2.61 -11.05 -8.02
CA ILE A 38 3.42 -10.14 -7.19
C ILE A 38 2.99 -10.20 -5.72
N LEU A 39 1.71 -10.26 -5.42
CA LEU A 39 1.24 -10.39 -4.03
C LEU A 39 1.66 -11.72 -3.41
N LYS A 40 1.61 -12.83 -4.18
CA LYS A 40 2.17 -14.12 -3.74
C LYS A 40 3.68 -14.03 -3.53
N LEU A 41 4.41 -13.34 -4.40
CA LEU A 41 5.85 -13.12 -4.27
C LEU A 41 6.20 -12.37 -2.98
N ILE A 42 5.46 -11.30 -2.66
CA ILE A 42 5.61 -10.53 -1.41
C ILE A 42 5.30 -11.39 -0.19
N ARG A 43 4.26 -12.24 -0.27
CA ARG A 43 3.90 -13.13 0.82
C ARG A 43 4.97 -14.20 1.10
N MET A 44 5.60 -14.74 0.06
CA MET A 44 6.54 -15.87 0.17
C MET A 44 7.97 -15.43 0.46
N ALA A 45 8.42 -14.32 -0.12
CA ALA A 45 9.80 -13.85 -0.05
C ALA A 45 9.89 -12.35 0.20
N GLY A 46 9.01 -11.83 1.07
CA GLY A 46 8.91 -10.40 1.38
C GLY A 46 10.24 -9.74 1.74
N ASP A 47 11.10 -10.42 2.50
CA ASP A 47 12.42 -9.92 2.93
C ASP A 47 13.38 -9.69 1.75
N TYR A 48 13.19 -10.43 0.65
CA TYR A 48 14.01 -10.38 -0.56
C TYR A 48 13.36 -9.53 -1.66
N VAL A 49 12.17 -8.99 -1.40
CA VAL A 49 11.48 -8.11 -2.33
C VAL A 49 12.00 -6.70 -2.15
N SER A 50 12.77 -6.25 -3.12
CA SER A 50 13.29 -4.89 -3.13
C SER A 50 12.22 -3.84 -3.40
N ASP A 51 12.51 -2.60 -3.01
CA ASP A 51 11.51 -1.53 -3.08
C ASP A 51 10.96 -1.28 -4.48
N GLU A 52 11.79 -1.46 -5.51
CA GLU A 52 11.40 -1.29 -6.90
C GLU A 52 10.24 -2.20 -7.34
N VAL A 53 10.13 -3.41 -6.78
CA VAL A 53 9.07 -4.36 -7.14
C VAL A 53 7.72 -3.86 -6.65
N TRP A 54 7.67 -3.39 -5.40
CA TRP A 54 6.41 -2.91 -4.84
C TRP A 54 6.05 -1.49 -5.31
N TYR A 55 7.03 -0.65 -5.67
CA TYR A 55 6.76 0.58 -6.42
C TYR A 55 6.11 0.25 -7.78
N ARG A 56 6.62 -0.76 -8.48
CA ARG A 56 6.14 -1.11 -9.81
C ARG A 56 4.72 -1.67 -9.80
N VAL A 57 4.36 -2.50 -8.82
CA VAL A 57 2.97 -3.00 -8.72
C VAL A 57 1.99 -1.86 -8.48
N ILE A 58 2.34 -0.88 -7.64
CA ILE A 58 1.50 0.31 -7.42
C ILE A 58 1.32 1.09 -8.72
N GLN A 59 2.41 1.37 -9.45
CA GLN A 59 2.34 2.09 -10.73
C GLN A 59 1.42 1.41 -11.74
N ILE A 60 1.52 0.08 -11.85
CA ILE A 60 0.69 -0.70 -12.79
C ILE A 60 -0.78 -0.63 -12.38
N VAL A 61 -1.09 -0.83 -11.09
CA VAL A 61 -2.47 -0.79 -10.59
C VAL A 61 -3.08 0.61 -10.74
N VAL A 62 -2.33 1.67 -10.46
CA VAL A 62 -2.81 3.05 -10.65
C VAL A 62 -3.07 3.35 -12.12
N ASN A 63 -2.22 2.88 -13.04
CA ASN A 63 -2.36 3.12 -14.48
C ASN A 63 -3.41 2.22 -15.17
N ARG A 64 -4.05 1.29 -14.46
CA ARG A 64 -4.96 0.28 -15.02
C ARG A 64 -6.22 0.17 -14.17
N GLU A 65 -7.24 0.92 -14.56
CA GLU A 65 -8.53 0.97 -13.85
C GLU A 65 -9.22 -0.38 -13.73
N ASP A 66 -9.05 -1.26 -14.73
CA ASP A 66 -9.64 -2.59 -14.80
C ASP A 66 -9.19 -3.52 -13.65
N VAL A 67 -8.01 -3.30 -13.08
CA VAL A 67 -7.48 -4.15 -12.00
C VAL A 67 -7.57 -3.52 -10.61
N GLN A 68 -7.93 -2.24 -10.49
CA GLN A 68 -7.93 -1.52 -9.21
C GLN A 68 -8.85 -2.18 -8.16
N GLY A 69 -10.09 -2.48 -8.53
CA GLY A 69 -11.06 -3.12 -7.64
C GLY A 69 -10.62 -4.53 -7.21
N TYR A 70 -10.04 -5.30 -8.14
CA TYR A 70 -9.50 -6.62 -7.83
C TYR A 70 -8.30 -6.52 -6.89
N ALA A 71 -7.36 -5.62 -7.16
CA ALA A 71 -6.18 -5.41 -6.34
C ALA A 71 -6.57 -4.98 -4.91
N ALA A 72 -7.53 -4.06 -4.77
CA ALA A 72 -8.03 -3.64 -3.46
C ALA A 72 -8.59 -4.83 -2.66
N LYS A 73 -9.41 -5.67 -3.29
CA LYS A 73 -9.99 -6.86 -2.65
C LYS A 73 -8.91 -7.88 -2.25
N THR A 74 -8.03 -8.24 -3.18
CA THR A 74 -7.01 -9.27 -2.95
C THR A 74 -6.02 -8.84 -1.87
N VAL A 75 -5.64 -7.55 -1.83
CA VAL A 75 -4.75 -7.04 -0.79
C VAL A 75 -5.47 -6.93 0.55
N PHE A 76 -6.75 -6.54 0.58
CA PHE A 76 -7.55 -6.55 1.79
C PHE A 76 -7.60 -7.96 2.42
N GLU A 77 -7.89 -8.98 1.62
CA GLU A 77 -7.90 -10.39 2.07
C GLU A 77 -6.51 -10.85 2.54
N ALA A 78 -5.43 -10.42 1.87
CA ALA A 78 -4.07 -10.73 2.29
C ALA A 78 -3.70 -10.09 3.63
N LEU A 79 -4.18 -8.87 3.90
CA LEU A 79 -3.95 -8.14 5.15
C LEU A 79 -4.76 -8.68 6.33
N GLN A 80 -5.82 -9.46 6.10
CA GLN A 80 -6.57 -10.11 7.18
C GLN A 80 -5.77 -11.23 7.86
N GLN A 81 -4.75 -11.76 7.19
CA GLN A 81 -3.88 -12.77 7.78
C GLN A 81 -3.06 -12.17 8.93
N PRO A 82 -2.93 -12.87 10.08
CA PRO A 82 -2.17 -12.38 11.23
C PRO A 82 -0.68 -12.26 10.92
N THR A 83 -0.17 -13.09 10.01
CA THR A 83 1.21 -13.05 9.53
C THR A 83 1.25 -12.36 8.16
N CYS A 84 1.59 -11.08 8.17
CA CYS A 84 1.81 -10.31 6.95
C CYS A 84 3.21 -9.68 6.95
N HIS A 85 3.92 -9.81 5.85
CA HIS A 85 5.19 -9.11 5.67
C HIS A 85 4.97 -7.60 5.55
N GLU A 86 5.91 -6.79 6.02
CA GLU A 86 5.78 -5.33 6.03
C GLU A 86 5.54 -4.73 4.62
N ASN A 87 6.21 -5.26 3.59
CA ASN A 87 5.98 -4.83 2.21
C ASN A 87 4.53 -5.04 1.74
N MET A 88 3.81 -6.04 2.28
CA MET A 88 2.38 -6.21 2.03
C MET A 88 1.57 -5.07 2.67
N VAL A 89 1.96 -4.61 3.86
CA VAL A 89 1.33 -3.48 4.54
C VAL A 89 1.57 -2.17 3.78
N LYS A 90 2.78 -1.96 3.22
CA LYS A 90 3.07 -0.80 2.35
C LYS A 90 2.17 -0.79 1.11
N VAL A 91 2.12 -1.90 0.37
CA VAL A 91 1.30 -2.03 -0.85
C VAL A 91 -0.17 -1.88 -0.52
N GLY A 92 -0.65 -2.55 0.53
CA GLY A 92 -2.04 -2.49 0.92
C GLY A 92 -2.49 -1.18 1.51
N GLY A 93 -1.65 -0.51 2.30
CA GLY A 93 -1.90 0.85 2.75
C GLY A 93 -2.10 1.81 1.59
N TYR A 94 -1.24 1.74 0.57
CA TYR A 94 -1.36 2.59 -0.61
C TYR A 94 -2.60 2.25 -1.45
N ILE A 95 -2.78 0.97 -1.82
CA ILE A 95 -3.90 0.53 -2.67
C ILE A 95 -5.25 0.78 -2.02
N LEU A 96 -5.40 0.49 -0.72
CA LEU A 96 -6.64 0.80 -0.01
C LEU A 96 -6.85 2.31 0.11
N GLY A 97 -5.79 3.10 0.29
CA GLY A 97 -5.87 4.55 0.36
C GLY A 97 -6.39 5.22 -0.92
N GLU A 98 -6.08 4.66 -2.09
CA GLU A 98 -6.61 5.14 -3.37
C GLU A 98 -7.95 4.48 -3.74
N PHE A 99 -8.03 3.17 -3.63
CA PHE A 99 -9.09 2.35 -4.25
C PHE A 99 -9.97 1.59 -3.24
N GLY A 100 -9.82 1.87 -1.94
CA GLY A 100 -10.62 1.26 -0.87
C GLY A 100 -12.10 1.61 -0.95
N ASN A 101 -12.45 2.72 -1.61
CA ASN A 101 -13.81 3.12 -1.93
C ASN A 101 -14.53 2.09 -2.82
N LEU A 102 -13.81 1.41 -3.73
CA LEU A 102 -14.38 0.41 -4.63
C LEU A 102 -14.88 -0.85 -3.91
N ILE A 103 -14.29 -1.17 -2.76
CA ILE A 103 -14.65 -2.35 -1.95
C ILE A 103 -15.46 -2.00 -0.70
N ALA A 104 -15.64 -0.71 -0.40
CA ALA A 104 -16.35 -0.24 0.80
C ALA A 104 -17.84 -0.60 0.83
N GLY A 105 -18.44 -0.94 -0.33
CA GLY A 105 -19.84 -1.34 -0.44
C GLY A 105 -20.15 -2.73 0.14
N ASP A 106 -19.17 -3.61 0.32
CA ASP A 106 -19.35 -4.91 0.97
C ASP A 106 -19.23 -4.74 2.50
N PRO A 107 -20.21 -5.20 3.31
CA PRO A 107 -20.15 -5.15 4.76
C PRO A 107 -18.87 -5.76 5.37
N ARG A 108 -18.26 -6.75 4.70
CA ARG A 108 -17.03 -7.42 5.14
C ARG A 108 -15.78 -6.56 4.97
N SER A 109 -15.82 -5.56 4.09
CA SER A 109 -14.75 -4.62 3.80
C SER A 109 -15.20 -3.18 3.99
N SER A 110 -16.09 -2.94 4.96
CA SER A 110 -16.52 -1.59 5.30
C SER A 110 -15.33 -0.70 5.66
N PRO A 111 -15.44 0.63 5.50
CA PRO A 111 -14.35 1.57 5.75
C PRO A 111 -13.73 1.44 7.15
N MET A 112 -14.56 1.15 8.16
CA MET A 112 -14.10 0.92 9.53
C MET A 112 -13.23 -0.34 9.64
N ILE A 113 -13.63 -1.44 9.01
CA ILE A 113 -12.86 -2.70 9.02
C ILE A 113 -11.54 -2.51 8.27
N GLN A 114 -11.55 -1.81 7.13
CA GLN A 114 -10.32 -1.46 6.40
C GLN A 114 -9.35 -0.67 7.28
N PHE A 115 -9.86 0.34 8.00
CA PHE A 115 -9.08 1.13 8.94
C PHE A 115 -8.52 0.28 10.08
N GLU A 116 -9.33 -0.53 10.74
CA GLU A 116 -8.92 -1.38 11.87
C GLU A 116 -7.82 -2.36 11.49
N ILE A 117 -7.92 -3.01 10.32
CA ILE A 117 -6.92 -3.97 9.82
C ILE A 117 -5.57 -3.31 9.55
N LEU A 118 -5.57 -2.07 9.05
CA LEU A 118 -4.34 -1.30 8.84
C LEU A 118 -3.78 -0.79 10.17
N HIS A 119 -4.64 -0.28 11.05
CA HIS A 119 -4.24 0.28 12.33
C HIS A 119 -3.70 -0.79 13.29
N SER A 120 -4.23 -2.02 13.25
CA SER A 120 -3.72 -3.14 14.04
C SER A 120 -2.24 -3.46 13.75
N LYS A 121 -1.74 -3.09 12.57
CA LYS A 121 -0.36 -3.33 12.12
C LYS A 121 0.53 -2.10 12.27
N TYR A 122 -0.06 -0.91 12.38
CA TYR A 122 0.64 0.38 12.38
C TYR A 122 1.83 0.43 13.36
N HIS A 123 1.63 0.02 14.61
CA HIS A 123 2.67 0.09 15.64
C HIS A 123 3.81 -0.93 15.46
N LEU A 124 3.60 -1.97 14.65
CA LEU A 124 4.57 -3.03 14.41
C LEU A 124 5.46 -2.76 13.18
N CYS A 125 5.11 -1.75 12.37
CA CYS A 125 5.83 -1.44 11.14
C CYS A 125 6.92 -0.37 11.33
N SER A 126 7.85 -0.30 10.37
CA SER A 126 8.88 0.73 10.33
C SER A 126 8.29 2.14 10.20
N ILE A 127 9.14 3.14 10.44
CA ILE A 127 8.79 4.56 10.28
C ILE A 127 8.25 4.83 8.87
N THR A 128 8.92 4.34 7.83
CA THR A 128 8.51 4.54 6.42
C THR A 128 7.10 4.01 6.16
N THR A 129 6.78 2.82 6.66
CA THR A 129 5.43 2.24 6.48
C THR A 129 4.39 3.00 7.27
N ARG A 130 4.71 3.45 8.48
CA ARG A 130 3.82 4.32 9.26
C ARG A 130 3.53 5.65 8.55
N CYS A 131 4.53 6.25 7.90
CA CYS A 131 4.33 7.45 7.09
C CYS A 131 3.34 7.20 5.93
N ILE A 132 3.44 6.05 5.25
CA ILE A 132 2.49 5.66 4.19
C ILE A 132 1.08 5.52 4.79
N LEU A 133 0.94 4.81 5.92
CA LEU A 133 -0.35 4.60 6.57
C LEU A 133 -0.98 5.91 7.05
N LEU A 134 -0.20 6.88 7.54
CA LEU A 134 -0.73 8.22 7.88
C LEU A 134 -1.35 8.91 6.66
N THR A 135 -0.73 8.79 5.49
CA THR A 135 -1.30 9.32 4.23
C THR A 135 -2.57 8.55 3.84
N THR A 136 -2.59 7.23 4.01
CA THR A 136 -3.81 6.42 3.82
C THR A 136 -4.95 6.89 4.72
N TYR A 137 -4.68 7.18 5.99
CA TYR A 137 -5.70 7.62 6.95
C TYR A 137 -6.27 9.01 6.64
N VAL A 138 -5.45 9.95 6.14
CA VAL A 138 -5.99 11.24 5.72
C VAL A 138 -6.83 11.10 4.45
N LYS A 139 -6.47 10.20 3.52
CA LYS A 139 -7.31 9.85 2.38
C LYS A 139 -8.63 9.22 2.81
N PHE A 140 -8.62 8.33 3.80
CA PHE A 140 -9.85 7.78 4.39
C PHE A 140 -10.74 8.85 5.01
N CYS A 141 -10.18 9.89 5.63
CA CYS A 141 -10.97 11.03 6.10
C CYS A 141 -11.70 11.78 4.98
N ASN A 142 -11.16 11.75 3.75
CA ASN A 142 -11.78 12.35 2.56
C ASN A 142 -12.81 11.41 1.93
N LEU A 143 -12.44 10.14 1.72
CA LEU A 143 -13.28 9.13 1.07
C LEU A 143 -14.49 8.72 1.92
N PHE A 144 -14.33 8.68 3.24
CA PHE A 144 -15.31 8.14 4.18
C PHE A 144 -15.56 9.11 5.35
N PRO A 145 -16.45 10.11 5.16
CA PRO A 145 -16.78 11.08 6.19
C PRO A 145 -17.26 10.46 7.52
N GLU A 146 -17.83 9.26 7.48
CA GLU A 146 -18.37 8.52 8.62
C GLU A 146 -17.29 8.04 9.61
N ILE A 147 -16.09 7.68 9.14
CA ILE A 147 -14.98 7.22 10.00
C ILE A 147 -14.02 8.35 10.38
N LYS A 148 -14.16 9.53 9.75
CA LYS A 148 -13.31 10.71 9.99
C LYS A 148 -13.16 11.05 11.49
N PRO A 149 -14.22 11.10 12.33
CA PRO A 149 -14.06 11.42 13.75
C PRO A 149 -13.18 10.42 14.48
N HIS A 150 -13.34 9.13 14.15
CA HIS A 150 -12.58 8.04 14.76
C HIS A 150 -11.10 8.10 14.38
N ILE A 151 -10.79 8.32 13.09
CA ILE A 151 -9.40 8.49 12.62
C ILE A 151 -8.74 9.70 13.30
N GLN A 152 -9.47 10.81 13.41
CA GLN A 152 -8.96 12.01 14.07
C GLN A 152 -8.61 11.76 15.53
N GLU A 153 -9.43 11.02 16.26
CA GLU A 153 -9.22 10.72 17.67
C GLU A 153 -8.11 9.69 17.89
N VAL A 154 -8.18 8.56 17.21
CA VAL A 154 -7.32 7.40 17.45
C VAL A 154 -5.91 7.57 16.87
N VAL A 155 -5.77 8.27 15.74
CA VAL A 155 -4.50 8.37 15.04
C VAL A 155 -3.91 9.77 15.10
N LEU A 156 -4.68 10.76 14.65
CA LEU A 156 -4.13 12.10 14.39
C LEU A 156 -3.99 12.92 15.68
N ARG A 157 -4.85 12.70 16.69
CA ARG A 157 -4.73 13.32 18.02
C ARG A 157 -3.90 12.50 18.99
N ALA A 158 -3.44 11.32 18.58
CA ALA A 158 -2.68 10.47 19.48
C ALA A 158 -1.32 11.11 19.81
N ASP A 159 -1.04 11.24 21.10
CA ASP A 159 0.19 11.89 21.60
C ASP A 159 1.47 11.26 21.02
N HIS A 160 1.45 9.94 20.77
CA HIS A 160 2.60 9.20 20.21
C HIS A 160 2.95 9.62 18.77
N ASN A 161 1.99 10.16 18.01
CA ASN A 161 2.23 10.68 16.66
C ASN A 161 2.54 12.19 16.70
N LEU A 162 1.83 12.97 17.51
CA LEU A 162 2.04 14.43 17.61
C LEU A 162 3.37 14.82 18.27
N LYS A 163 3.87 13.99 19.18
CA LYS A 163 5.15 14.18 19.87
C LYS A 163 6.16 13.12 19.47
N ASN A 164 6.03 12.57 18.26
CA ASN A 164 6.96 11.57 17.77
C ASN A 164 8.37 12.18 17.62
N PRO A 165 9.44 11.49 18.06
CA PRO A 165 10.81 11.97 17.85
C PRO A 165 11.22 11.98 16.38
N ASP A 166 10.55 11.19 15.52
CA ASP A 166 10.76 11.21 14.09
C ASP A 166 10.02 12.40 13.44
N ALA A 167 10.79 13.25 12.75
CA ALA A 167 10.27 14.48 12.17
C ALA A 167 9.24 14.23 11.05
N GLU A 168 9.39 13.18 10.25
CA GLU A 168 8.48 12.86 9.14
C GLU A 168 7.11 12.41 9.67
N LEU A 169 7.10 11.51 10.67
CA LEU A 169 5.86 11.09 11.32
C LEU A 169 5.15 12.25 12.01
N GLN A 170 5.91 13.08 12.74
CA GLN A 170 5.36 14.22 13.44
C GLN A 170 4.76 15.24 12.46
N GLN A 171 5.50 15.61 11.40
CA GLN A 171 5.06 16.57 10.41
C GLN A 171 3.75 16.11 9.76
N ARG A 172 3.71 14.87 9.27
CA ARG A 172 2.51 14.29 8.64
C ARG A 172 1.32 14.25 9.61
N ALA A 173 1.53 13.81 10.84
CA ALA A 173 0.46 13.73 11.83
C ALA A 173 -0.15 15.11 12.13
N VAL A 174 0.69 16.13 12.30
CA VAL A 174 0.24 17.50 12.58
C VAL A 174 -0.46 18.11 11.37
N GLU A 175 0.13 18.02 10.18
CA GLU A 175 -0.46 18.55 8.94
C GLU A 175 -1.80 17.88 8.63
N TYR A 176 -1.89 16.56 8.68
CA TYR A 176 -3.12 15.82 8.40
C TYR A 176 -4.20 16.08 9.45
N LEU A 177 -3.81 16.24 10.73
CA LEU A 177 -4.75 16.65 11.78
C LEU A 177 -5.33 18.03 11.48
N GLN A 178 -4.48 18.99 11.11
CA GLN A 178 -4.93 20.36 10.86
C GLN A 178 -5.74 20.46 9.58
N LEU A 179 -5.31 19.77 8.53
CA LEU A 179 -6.02 19.67 7.25
C LEU A 179 -7.43 19.10 7.46
N SER A 180 -7.55 17.99 8.19
CA SER A 180 -8.85 17.36 8.44
C SER A 180 -9.81 18.19 9.31
N LYS A 181 -9.29 19.13 10.13
CA LYS A 181 -10.07 20.02 10.99
C LYS A 181 -10.48 21.33 10.33
N VAL A 182 -9.57 21.96 9.60
CA VAL A 182 -9.70 23.35 9.15
C VAL A 182 -10.11 23.45 7.68
N ALA A 183 -9.70 22.50 6.83
CA ALA A 183 -10.05 22.54 5.42
C ALA A 183 -11.55 22.30 5.22
N SER A 184 -12.15 23.06 4.30
CA SER A 184 -13.49 22.76 3.81
C SER A 184 -13.49 21.42 3.06
N PRO A 185 -14.65 20.73 2.97
CA PRO A 185 -14.74 19.47 2.23
C PRO A 185 -14.23 19.58 0.79
N ASP A 186 -14.55 20.68 0.09
CA ASP A 186 -14.12 20.90 -1.29
C ASP A 186 -12.60 21.02 -1.41
N VAL A 187 -11.97 21.78 -0.51
CA VAL A 187 -10.50 21.94 -0.50
C VAL A 187 -9.81 20.63 -0.12
N LEU A 188 -10.37 19.89 0.83
CA LEU A 188 -9.86 18.59 1.23
C LEU A 188 -9.95 17.59 0.07
N ALA A 189 -11.07 17.58 -0.65
CA ALA A 189 -11.26 16.76 -1.83
C ALA A 189 -10.24 17.10 -2.91
N THR A 190 -10.04 18.38 -3.24
CA THR A 190 -9.05 18.80 -4.24
C THR A 190 -7.62 18.44 -3.87
N ILE A 191 -7.23 18.56 -2.60
CA ILE A 191 -5.88 18.19 -2.15
C ILE A 191 -5.66 16.68 -2.19
N LEU A 192 -6.71 15.90 -1.93
CA LEU A 192 -6.67 14.45 -1.84
C LEU A 192 -7.37 13.77 -3.02
N GLU A 193 -7.35 14.42 -4.19
CA GLU A 193 -7.83 13.86 -5.46
C GLU A 193 -7.06 12.58 -5.82
N GLU A 194 -7.68 11.78 -6.70
CA GLU A 194 -7.06 10.56 -7.21
C GLU A 194 -5.71 10.86 -7.84
N MET A 195 -4.73 10.01 -7.55
CA MET A 195 -3.38 10.23 -8.05
C MET A 195 -3.36 10.14 -9.58
N PRO A 196 -2.73 11.11 -10.28
CA PRO A 196 -2.63 11.05 -11.73
C PRO A 196 -1.81 9.83 -12.17
N GLN A 197 -2.08 9.36 -13.38
CA GLN A 197 -1.36 8.23 -13.96
C GLN A 197 0.15 8.48 -13.99
N PHE A 198 0.92 7.47 -13.60
CA PHE A 198 2.37 7.52 -13.66
C PHE A 198 2.84 7.54 -15.12
N THR A 199 3.83 8.39 -15.41
CA THR A 199 4.50 8.39 -16.72
C THR A 199 5.20 7.06 -16.97
N GLU A 200 5.08 6.54 -18.19
CA GLU A 200 5.78 5.32 -18.59
C GLU A 200 7.29 5.59 -18.64
N LYS A 201 7.99 5.19 -17.57
CA LYS A 201 9.46 5.15 -17.52
C LYS A 201 9.95 3.75 -17.88
N GLU A 202 11.19 3.66 -18.37
CA GLU A 202 11.89 2.37 -18.48
C GLU A 202 11.82 1.62 -17.14
N SER A 203 11.47 0.32 -17.18
CA SER A 203 11.26 -0.47 -15.97
C SER A 203 12.52 -0.45 -15.11
N SER A 204 12.45 0.19 -13.93
CA SER A 204 13.56 0.25 -12.97
C SER A 204 14.10 -1.14 -12.61
N LEU A 205 13.21 -2.14 -12.65
CA LEU A 205 13.54 -3.56 -12.45
C LEU A 205 14.64 -4.06 -13.41
N LEU A 206 14.60 -3.65 -14.68
CA LEU A 206 15.62 -4.03 -15.67
C LEU A 206 16.93 -3.31 -15.42
N ALA A 207 16.88 -2.06 -14.94
CA ALA A 207 18.07 -1.31 -14.58
C ALA A 207 18.76 -1.91 -13.35
N LYS A 208 18.00 -2.40 -12.37
CA LYS A 208 18.55 -3.10 -11.20
C LYS A 208 19.15 -4.45 -11.56
N LEU A 209 18.49 -5.24 -12.41
CA LEU A 209 19.06 -6.53 -12.86
C LEU A 209 20.39 -6.36 -13.61
N LYS A 210 20.57 -5.26 -14.35
CA LYS A 210 21.84 -4.96 -15.04
C LYS A 210 22.96 -4.51 -14.10
N LYS A 211 22.64 -4.12 -12.86
CA LYS A 211 23.59 -3.65 -11.84
C LYS A 211 23.97 -4.73 -10.82
N SER A 212 23.12 -5.74 -10.64
CA SER A 212 23.40 -6.95 -9.85
C SER A 212 24.33 -7.89 -10.60
#